data_AF-A0A3G9K0U0-F1
#
_entry.id   AF-A0A3G9K0U0-F1
#
_cell.length_a   1.000
_cell.length_b   1.000
_cell.length_c   1.000
_cell.angle_alpha   90.00
_cell.angle_beta   90.00
_cell.angle_gamma   90.00
#
_symmetry.space_group_name_H-M   'P 1'
#
loop_
_entity.id
_entity.type
_entity.pdbx_description
1 polymer ?
#
loop_
_entity_poly.entity_id
_entity_poly.type
_entity_poly.pdbx_seq_one_letter_code
_entity_poly.pdbx_strand_id
1 'polypeptide(L)'
;MVLDSDGKTYLTLDPTGKPQTTAYQCFSLQILRTFKPNAQSSMSLDNWTYLQTKQNPELKNFLSEFGFKQLSDWALLNRTRSKQLQQLAERDRHLIAAFHAVYRRDRHQQHQGTKRCLDPTTGQLQEMVTYLKARNITIQPNQLITELRRVALQLRQFDLWSHREPLEVEDPETGDRLIRSELPQDIASEYNVEQQEQQEMLEFFHKQLQLALVHSIKQAISDRITYLKKSKGYAAFADRFIPGLHLYYSQGIALKEIADLLKMSGWAQARRVLNPGELINIVRTLTIRQVLDQMLKKAEEKGLTALPPQPDYLENLAKQIEALADAEIFQEAFEEIQAGKNRLMKSVYAQQLCFYLEECTKVTQGVS
;
A
#
# COMPACT_ATOMS: atom_id res chain seq x y z
N MET A 1 26.66 8.56 34.61
CA MET A 1 26.83 9.91 35.18
C MET A 1 25.83 10.09 36.29
N VAL A 2 26.24 10.66 37.42
CA VAL A 2 25.40 10.85 38.61
C VAL A 2 25.46 12.32 39.03
N LEU A 3 24.34 12.85 39.51
CA LEU A 3 24.26 14.18 40.13
C LEU A 3 24.68 14.07 41.59
N ASP A 4 25.58 14.94 42.02
CA ASP A 4 25.99 15.05 43.42
C ASP A 4 24.83 15.52 44.33
N SER A 5 24.95 15.34 45.65
CA SER A 5 23.90 15.65 46.64
C SER A 5 23.39 17.10 46.59
N ASP A 6 24.20 18.00 46.05
CA ASP A 6 23.89 19.42 45.90
C ASP A 6 23.15 19.75 44.58
N GLY A 7 22.94 18.76 43.70
CA GLY A 7 22.20 18.89 42.45
C GLY A 7 22.85 19.78 41.39
N LYS A 8 24.11 20.19 41.60
CA LYS A 8 24.84 21.16 40.76
C LYS A 8 26.05 20.57 40.02
N THR A 9 26.64 19.48 40.52
CA THR A 9 27.91 18.93 40.04
C THR A 9 27.68 17.62 39.30
N TYR A 10 28.26 17.47 38.10
CA TYR A 10 28.16 16.28 37.25
C TYR A 10 29.35 15.35 37.52
N LEU A 11 29.08 14.10 37.89
CA LEU A 11 30.10 13.08 38.16
C LEU A 11 30.04 11.96 37.12
N THR A 12 31.18 11.64 36.49
CA THR A 12 31.42 10.36 35.80
C THR A 12 32.28 9.45 36.65
N LEU A 13 32.06 8.15 36.57
CA LEU A 13 32.97 7.17 37.17
C LEU A 13 34.11 6.92 36.18
N ASP A 14 35.35 7.00 36.67
CA ASP A 14 36.50 6.55 35.91
C ASP A 14 36.53 5.00 35.82
N PRO A 15 37.42 4.40 35.00
CA PRO A 15 37.52 2.94 34.88
C PRO A 15 37.87 2.22 36.20
N THR A 16 38.28 2.97 37.23
CA THR A 16 38.59 2.47 38.58
C THR A 16 37.45 2.71 39.57
N GLY A 17 36.30 3.22 39.13
CA GLY A 17 35.11 3.45 39.93
C GLY A 17 35.15 4.73 40.78
N LYS A 18 36.09 5.66 40.56
CA LYS A 18 36.14 6.93 41.30
C LYS A 18 35.35 8.03 40.59
N PRO A 19 34.58 8.86 41.33
CA PRO A 19 33.83 9.96 40.75
C PRO A 19 34.78 11.08 40.32
N GLN A 20 34.69 11.48 39.05
CA GLN A 20 35.40 12.61 38.45
C GLN A 20 34.38 13.64 37.93
N THR A 21 34.68 14.92 38.10
CA THR A 21 33.82 16.01 37.61
C THR A 21 33.94 16.17 36.11
N THR A 22 32.82 16.24 35.39
CA THR A 22 32.81 16.46 33.94
C THR A 22 32.32 17.84 33.54
N ALA A 23 32.98 18.43 32.54
CA ALA A 23 32.47 19.62 31.87
C ALA A 23 31.27 19.33 30.93
N TYR A 24 31.06 18.07 30.54
CA TYR A 24 29.97 17.67 29.65
C TYR A 24 28.62 17.73 30.39
N GLN A 25 27.71 18.58 29.91
CA GLN A 25 26.37 18.73 30.46
C GLN A 25 25.40 17.83 29.69
N CYS A 26 25.03 16.70 30.28
CA CYS A 26 24.03 15.82 29.67
C CYS A 26 22.63 16.45 29.80
N PHE A 27 21.90 16.53 28.68
CA PHE A 27 20.56 17.13 28.62
C PHE A 27 19.57 16.45 29.58
N SER A 28 19.63 15.12 29.73
CA SER A 28 18.77 14.38 30.68
C SER A 28 18.97 14.84 32.13
N LEU A 29 20.20 15.14 32.52
CA LEU A 29 20.52 15.64 33.86
C LEU A 29 20.13 17.12 34.03
N GLN A 30 20.12 17.91 32.96
CA GLN A 30 19.57 19.28 32.96
C GLN A 30 18.06 19.30 33.18
N ILE A 31 17.33 18.33 32.61
CA ILE A 31 15.89 18.15 32.84
C ILE A 31 15.63 17.83 34.32
N LEU A 32 16.39 16.88 34.90
CA LEU A 32 16.25 16.51 36.32
C LEU A 32 16.59 17.68 37.26
N ARG A 33 17.62 18.47 36.94
CA ARG A 33 18.01 19.65 37.74
C ARG A 33 16.95 20.74 37.75
N THR A 34 16.23 20.92 36.63
CA THR A 34 15.22 21.97 36.49
C THR A 34 13.83 21.52 36.93
N PHE A 35 13.65 20.23 37.19
CA PHE A 35 12.41 19.65 37.69
C PHE A 35 12.18 20.00 39.17
N LYS A 36 11.00 20.54 39.49
CA LYS A 36 10.59 20.90 40.86
C LYS A 36 9.44 20.02 41.32
N PRO A 37 9.70 18.92 42.05
CA PRO A 37 8.67 17.92 42.40
C PRO A 37 7.63 18.42 43.42
N ASN A 38 7.96 19.44 44.22
CA ASN A 38 7.10 19.90 45.34
C ASN A 38 6.47 21.29 45.12
N ALA A 39 6.40 21.77 43.88
CA ALA A 39 5.67 23.00 43.58
C ALA A 39 4.17 22.69 43.43
N GLN A 40 3.29 23.53 43.98
CA GLN A 40 1.82 23.36 43.91
C GLN A 40 1.23 23.28 42.49
N SER A 41 2.05 23.55 41.46
CA SER A 41 1.73 23.45 40.04
C SER A 41 2.70 22.54 39.27
N SER A 42 3.36 21.58 39.93
CA SER A 42 4.35 20.72 39.27
C SER A 42 3.68 19.70 38.37
N MET A 43 3.90 19.81 37.06
CA MET A 43 3.63 18.76 36.08
C MET A 43 4.45 17.50 36.43
N SER A 44 4.00 16.32 36.02
CA SER A 44 4.77 15.06 36.18
C SER A 44 6.14 15.16 35.50
N LEU A 45 7.10 14.35 35.96
CA LEU A 45 8.45 14.31 35.37
C LEU A 45 8.41 13.99 33.88
N ASP A 46 7.53 13.10 33.43
CA ASP A 46 7.33 12.77 32.01
C ASP A 46 6.88 13.98 31.19
N ASN A 47 5.87 14.71 31.69
CA ASN A 47 5.36 15.89 31.01
C ASN A 47 6.37 17.05 31.01
N TRP A 48 7.13 17.19 32.09
CA TRP A 48 8.24 18.14 32.19
C TRP A 48 9.34 17.81 31.18
N THR A 49 9.74 16.54 31.13
CA THR A 49 10.73 16.00 30.18
C THR A 49 10.28 16.27 28.74
N TYR A 50 9.02 15.96 28.41
CA TYR A 50 8.43 16.24 27.11
C TYR A 50 8.49 17.73 26.75
N LEU A 51 8.13 18.62 27.68
CA LEU A 51 8.18 20.07 27.45
C LEU A 51 9.62 20.57 27.23
N GLN A 52 10.57 20.13 28.05
CA GLN A 52 11.98 20.52 27.92
C GLN A 52 12.57 20.04 26.59
N THR A 53 12.33 18.79 26.21
CA THR A 53 12.75 18.22 24.91
C THR A 53 12.15 19.00 23.75
N LYS A 54 10.86 19.33 23.81
CA LYS A 54 10.17 20.11 22.77
C LYS A 54 10.64 21.56 22.69
N GLN A 55 11.18 22.12 23.76
CA GLN A 55 11.64 23.51 23.81
C GLN A 55 13.14 23.66 23.52
N ASN A 56 13.93 22.61 23.65
CA ASN A 56 15.37 22.61 23.47
C ASN A 56 15.77 23.13 22.04
N PRO A 57 16.54 24.23 21.94
CA PRO A 57 16.94 24.82 20.67
C PRO A 57 18.02 24.00 19.95
N GLU A 58 18.92 23.33 20.67
CA GLU A 58 19.97 22.48 20.10
C GLU A 58 19.38 21.25 19.42
N LEU A 59 18.43 20.57 20.08
CA LEU A 59 17.68 19.46 19.49
C LEU A 59 16.89 19.90 18.26
N LYS A 60 16.26 21.08 18.30
CA LYS A 60 15.58 21.64 17.12
C LYS A 60 16.54 21.93 15.99
N ASN A 61 17.71 22.48 16.27
CA ASN A 61 18.72 22.78 15.26
C ASN A 61 19.28 21.49 14.65
N PHE A 62 19.62 20.51 15.48
CA PHE A 62 20.04 19.18 15.05
C PHE A 62 18.99 18.51 14.16
N LEU A 63 17.74 18.42 14.60
CA LEU A 63 16.64 17.88 13.79
C LEU A 63 16.45 18.68 12.48
N SER A 64 16.74 19.98 12.49
CA SER A 64 16.67 20.83 11.32
C SER A 64 17.75 20.54 10.26
N GLU A 65 18.89 19.99 10.68
CA GLU A 65 19.99 19.55 9.80
C GLU A 65 19.56 18.30 9.03
N PHE A 66 18.80 17.40 9.65
CA PHE A 66 18.22 16.19 9.04
C PHE A 66 16.86 16.43 8.34
N GLY A 67 16.51 17.67 8.04
CA GLY A 67 15.29 18.01 7.30
C GLY A 67 14.00 18.05 8.14
N PHE A 68 14.05 17.76 9.44
CA PHE A 68 12.92 17.90 10.37
C PHE A 68 12.78 19.35 10.86
N LYS A 69 12.58 20.27 9.92
CA LYS A 69 12.23 21.66 10.23
C LYS A 69 10.72 21.76 10.43
N GLN A 70 10.28 22.18 11.62
CA GLN A 70 8.89 22.60 11.84
C GLN A 70 8.62 23.96 11.16
N LEU A 71 8.63 23.97 9.82
CA LEU A 71 8.15 25.09 9.03
C LEU A 71 6.63 24.95 8.87
N SER A 72 5.90 26.03 9.17
CA SER A 72 4.52 26.13 8.74
C SER A 72 4.44 26.10 7.21
N ASP A 73 3.31 25.64 6.69
CA ASP A 73 3.06 25.57 5.24
C ASP A 73 3.35 26.93 4.55
N TRP A 74 3.05 28.04 5.23
CA TRP A 74 3.30 29.41 4.75
C TRP A 74 4.77 29.80 4.78
N ALA A 75 5.50 29.38 5.80
CA ALA A 75 6.95 29.60 5.87
C ALA A 75 7.67 28.84 4.75
N LEU A 76 7.18 27.65 4.43
CA LEU A 76 7.66 26.84 3.33
C LEU A 76 7.39 27.51 1.97
N LEU A 77 6.14 27.92 1.71
CA LEU A 77 5.75 28.63 0.49
C LEU A 77 6.53 29.95 0.30
N ASN A 78 6.84 30.67 1.39
CA ASN A 78 7.62 31.90 1.29
C ASN A 78 9.10 31.63 0.96
N ARG A 79 9.66 30.50 1.42
CA ARG A 79 11.07 30.11 1.25
C ARG A 79 11.35 29.44 -0.10
N THR A 80 10.33 29.09 -0.87
CA THR A 80 10.46 28.40 -2.16
C THR A 80 11.47 29.09 -3.08
N ARG A 81 12.50 28.35 -3.48
CA ARG A 81 13.60 28.81 -4.36
C ARG A 81 13.29 28.56 -5.83
N SER A 82 14.00 29.24 -6.73
CA SER A 82 13.78 29.15 -8.19
C SER A 82 13.86 27.71 -8.73
N LYS A 83 14.76 26.87 -8.19
CA LYS A 83 14.88 25.45 -8.56
C LYS A 83 13.63 24.63 -8.20
N GLN A 84 13.02 24.93 -7.05
CA GLN A 84 11.78 24.27 -6.59
C GLN A 84 10.58 24.73 -7.41
N LEU A 85 10.54 26.01 -7.79
CA LEU A 85 9.48 26.56 -8.64
C LEU A 85 9.47 25.91 -10.03
N GLN A 86 10.63 25.62 -10.61
CA GLN A 86 10.73 25.00 -11.95
C GLN A 86 10.12 23.60 -12.02
N GLN A 87 10.07 22.88 -10.91
CA GLN A 87 9.50 21.53 -10.84
C GLN A 87 8.00 21.50 -10.58
N LEU A 88 7.40 22.65 -10.25
CA LEU A 88 5.96 22.76 -10.05
C LEU A 88 5.24 23.00 -11.37
N ALA A 89 4.02 22.45 -11.45
CA ALA A 89 3.11 22.74 -12.54
C ALA A 89 2.91 24.26 -12.71
N GLU A 90 2.66 24.71 -13.94
CA GLU A 90 2.53 26.13 -14.27
C GLU A 90 1.47 26.85 -13.43
N ARG A 91 0.34 26.17 -13.19
CA ARG A 91 -0.72 26.63 -12.27
C ARG A 91 -0.20 26.87 -10.85
N ASP A 92 0.60 25.94 -10.32
CA ASP A 92 1.12 26.01 -8.94
C ASP A 92 2.21 27.07 -8.79
N ARG A 93 3.00 27.31 -9.86
CA ARG A 93 3.92 28.46 -9.93
C ARG A 93 3.17 29.78 -9.84
N HIS A 94 2.01 29.89 -10.49
CA HIS A 94 1.18 31.09 -10.41
C HIS A 94 0.54 31.28 -9.03
N LEU A 95 0.16 30.21 -8.34
CA LEU A 95 -0.31 30.26 -6.95
C LEU A 95 0.77 30.79 -6.01
N ILE A 96 2.01 30.31 -6.15
CA ILE A 96 3.13 30.79 -5.35
C ILE A 96 3.48 32.24 -5.69
N ALA A 97 3.42 32.64 -6.97
CA ALA A 97 3.66 34.02 -7.37
C ALA A 97 2.62 34.99 -6.76
N ALA A 98 1.34 34.61 -6.77
CA ALA A 98 0.27 35.36 -6.13
C ALA A 98 0.50 35.46 -4.61
N PHE A 99 0.89 34.35 -3.99
CA PHE A 99 1.25 34.31 -2.58
C PHE A 99 2.44 35.23 -2.28
N HIS A 100 3.54 35.14 -3.03
CA HIS A 100 4.72 36.00 -2.83
C HIS A 100 4.41 37.48 -2.99
N ALA A 101 3.59 37.86 -3.98
CA ALA A 101 3.23 39.25 -4.23
C ALA A 101 2.52 39.90 -3.04
N VAL A 102 1.59 39.18 -2.41
CA VAL A 102 0.82 39.67 -1.26
C VAL A 102 1.61 39.50 0.04
N TYR A 103 2.09 38.29 0.32
CA TYR A 103 2.72 37.95 1.61
C TYR A 103 4.08 38.63 1.82
N ARG A 104 4.91 38.76 0.79
CA ARG A 104 6.23 39.41 0.96
C ARG A 104 6.07 40.92 1.12
N ARG A 105 5.17 41.54 0.35
CA ARG A 105 4.85 42.96 0.49
C ARG A 105 4.40 43.29 1.92
N ASP A 106 3.41 42.56 2.43
CA ASP A 106 2.84 42.83 3.76
C ASP A 106 3.88 42.59 4.87
N ARG A 107 4.77 41.61 4.70
CA ARG A 107 5.86 41.35 5.65
C ARG A 107 6.91 42.46 5.68
N HIS A 108 7.23 43.04 4.52
CA HIS A 108 8.10 44.21 4.44
C HIS A 108 7.48 45.42 5.15
N GLN A 109 6.16 45.61 5.02
CA GLN A 109 5.43 46.70 5.67
C GLN A 109 5.28 46.53 7.18
N GLN A 110 5.18 45.29 7.69
CA GLN A 110 4.97 45.01 9.12
C GLN A 110 6.26 44.87 9.95
N HIS A 111 7.46 45.03 9.37
CA HIS A 111 8.76 44.83 10.05
C HIS A 111 8.86 43.49 10.83
N GLN A 112 8.12 42.45 10.42
CA GLN A 112 8.07 41.14 11.09
C GLN A 112 9.19 40.18 10.61
N GLY A 113 10.42 40.68 10.51
CA GLY A 113 11.57 39.92 9.99
C GLY A 113 11.86 38.61 10.73
N THR A 114 11.40 38.48 11.99
CA THR A 114 11.71 37.35 12.89
C THR A 114 10.49 36.61 13.44
N LYS A 115 9.25 37.03 13.13
CA LYS A 115 8.03 36.34 13.61
C LYS A 115 7.60 35.20 12.66
N ARG A 116 6.97 34.16 13.25
CA ARG A 116 6.40 33.00 12.54
C ARG A 116 5.45 33.47 11.44
N CYS A 117 5.50 32.83 10.27
CA CYS A 117 4.53 33.08 9.20
C CYS A 117 3.13 32.68 9.69
N LEU A 118 2.28 33.68 9.92
CA LEU A 118 0.88 33.51 10.32
C LEU A 118 0.04 32.97 9.16
N ASP A 119 -1.20 32.57 9.44
CA ASP A 119 -2.18 32.16 8.43
C ASP A 119 -2.66 33.36 7.60
N PRO A 120 -2.97 33.17 6.30
CA PRO A 120 -3.43 34.24 5.43
C PRO A 120 -4.82 34.76 5.87
N THR A 121 -4.95 36.08 5.93
CA THR A 121 -6.22 36.74 6.25
C THR A 121 -7.19 36.71 5.06
N THR A 122 -8.49 36.84 5.32
CA THR A 122 -9.53 36.88 4.26
C THR A 122 -9.25 37.95 3.20
N GLY A 123 -8.76 39.13 3.61
CA GLY A 123 -8.40 40.21 2.68
C GLY A 123 -7.22 39.83 1.77
N GLN A 124 -6.19 39.19 2.33
CA GLN A 124 -5.05 38.70 1.54
C GLN A 124 -5.44 37.62 0.54
N LEU A 125 -6.37 36.72 0.91
CA LEU A 125 -6.87 35.68 0.01
C LEU A 125 -7.66 36.28 -1.17
N GLN A 126 -8.46 37.31 -0.91
CA GLN A 126 -9.22 38.00 -1.96
C GLN A 126 -8.30 38.74 -2.94
N GLU A 127 -7.22 39.31 -2.44
CA GLU A 127 -6.20 39.94 -3.27
C GLU A 127 -5.44 38.92 -4.13
N MET A 128 -5.07 37.77 -3.55
CA MET A 128 -4.45 36.66 -4.29
C MET A 128 -5.39 36.12 -5.37
N VAL A 129 -6.69 35.96 -5.09
CA VAL A 129 -7.70 35.55 -6.09
C VAL A 129 -7.78 36.57 -7.24
N THR A 130 -7.70 37.86 -6.93
CA THR A 130 -7.70 38.93 -7.95
C THR A 130 -6.45 38.85 -8.83
N TYR A 131 -5.28 38.60 -8.23
CA TYR A 131 -4.03 38.37 -8.95
C TYR A 131 -4.09 37.14 -9.86
N LEU A 132 -4.72 36.06 -9.42
CA LEU A 132 -4.87 34.81 -10.17
C LEU A 132 -5.86 34.95 -11.34
N LYS A 133 -6.95 35.70 -11.15
CA LYS A 133 -7.92 36.00 -12.23
C LYS A 133 -7.28 36.75 -13.39
N ALA A 134 -6.36 37.69 -13.11
CA ALA A 134 -5.60 38.40 -14.13
C ALA A 134 -4.68 37.49 -14.98
N ARG A 135 -4.44 36.25 -14.53
CA ARG A 135 -3.66 35.22 -15.23
C ARG A 135 -4.52 34.05 -15.72
N ASN A 136 -5.83 34.27 -15.90
CA ASN A 136 -6.80 33.27 -16.34
C ASN A 136 -6.98 32.07 -15.39
N ILE A 137 -6.65 32.21 -14.10
CA ILE A 137 -6.86 31.17 -13.08
C ILE A 137 -8.05 31.55 -12.20
N THR A 138 -9.17 30.86 -12.37
CA THR A 138 -10.40 31.07 -11.59
C THR A 138 -10.42 30.14 -10.37
N ILE A 139 -10.25 30.69 -9.17
CA ILE A 139 -10.30 29.96 -7.90
C ILE A 139 -11.13 30.76 -6.90
N GLN A 140 -11.95 30.08 -6.11
CA GLN A 140 -12.73 30.69 -5.05
C GLN A 140 -11.85 30.91 -3.79
N PRO A 141 -12.02 32.00 -3.02
CA PRO A 141 -11.19 32.30 -1.86
C PRO A 141 -11.12 31.18 -0.80
N ASN A 142 -12.23 30.45 -0.60
CA ASN A 142 -12.31 29.31 0.31
C ASN A 142 -11.52 28.08 -0.18
N GLN A 143 -11.39 27.90 -1.50
CA GLN A 143 -10.60 26.83 -2.11
C GLN A 143 -9.12 27.18 -2.22
N LEU A 144 -8.78 28.47 -2.25
CA LEU A 144 -7.39 28.94 -2.38
C LEU A 144 -6.49 28.46 -1.22
N ILE A 145 -7.01 28.43 0.02
CA ILE A 145 -6.25 27.93 1.18
C ILE A 145 -5.89 26.45 0.99
N THR A 146 -6.85 25.64 0.54
CA THR A 146 -6.66 24.21 0.30
C THR A 146 -5.63 23.97 -0.79
N GLU A 147 -5.70 24.73 -1.88
CA GLU A 147 -4.72 24.64 -2.97
C GLU A 147 -3.31 25.08 -2.54
N LEU A 148 -3.19 26.15 -1.75
CA LEU A 148 -1.88 26.57 -1.22
C LEU A 148 -1.30 25.53 -0.25
N ARG A 149 -2.12 24.90 0.58
CA ARG A 149 -1.69 23.78 1.46
C ARG A 149 -1.24 22.56 0.65
N ARG A 150 -1.94 22.23 -0.44
CA ARG A 150 -1.52 21.15 -1.36
C ARG A 150 -0.14 21.45 -1.95
N VAL A 151 0.09 22.67 -2.42
CA VAL A 151 1.40 23.08 -2.96
C VAL A 151 2.48 23.07 -1.88
N ALA A 152 2.16 23.49 -0.64
CA ALA A 152 3.07 23.38 0.48
C ALA A 152 3.43 21.92 0.81
N LEU A 153 2.48 21.00 0.70
CA LEU A 153 2.74 19.57 0.91
C LEU A 153 3.68 18.99 -0.17
N GLN A 154 3.50 19.38 -1.43
CA GLN A 154 4.42 19.00 -2.52
C GLN A 154 5.83 19.53 -2.30
N LEU A 155 5.95 20.79 -1.87
CA LEU A 155 7.24 21.39 -1.53
C LEU A 155 7.90 20.72 -0.32
N ARG A 156 7.10 20.28 0.67
CA ARG A 156 7.61 19.59 1.86
C ARG A 156 8.13 18.22 1.49
N GLN A 157 7.41 17.49 0.62
CA GLN A 157 7.91 16.25 0.03
C GLN A 157 9.22 16.52 -0.71
N PHE A 158 9.27 17.52 -1.59
CA PHE A 158 10.49 17.84 -2.33
C PHE A 158 11.68 18.18 -1.41
N ASP A 159 11.47 18.96 -0.34
CA ASP A 159 12.51 19.25 0.65
C ASP A 159 12.97 17.96 1.35
N LEU A 160 12.04 17.07 1.74
CA LEU A 160 12.41 15.76 2.31
C LEU A 160 13.22 14.92 1.33
N TRP A 161 12.82 14.86 0.05
CA TRP A 161 13.53 14.12 -1.00
C TRP A 161 14.88 14.73 -1.35
N SER A 162 15.03 16.05 -1.26
CA SER A 162 16.27 16.78 -1.61
C SER A 162 17.32 16.76 -0.51
N HIS A 163 16.91 16.60 0.76
CA HIS A 163 17.81 16.51 1.91
C HIS A 163 18.05 15.06 2.34
N ARG A 164 17.40 14.08 1.71
CA ARG A 164 17.76 12.67 1.85
C ARG A 164 19.07 12.45 1.11
N GLU A 165 20.08 12.09 1.88
CA GLU A 165 21.21 11.39 1.30
C GLU A 165 20.72 10.05 0.75
N PRO A 166 21.08 9.67 -0.49
CA PRO A 166 20.77 8.37 -1.04
C PRO A 166 21.21 7.28 -0.06
N LEU A 167 20.28 6.39 0.31
CA LEU A 167 20.59 5.24 1.19
C LEU A 167 21.66 4.36 0.56
N GLU A 168 21.72 4.35 -0.77
CA GLU A 168 22.72 3.68 -1.59
C GLU A 168 23.83 4.65 -2.00
N VAL A 169 25.09 4.23 -1.81
CA VAL A 169 26.26 4.85 -2.41
C VAL A 169 26.78 3.88 -3.46
N GLU A 170 27.12 4.41 -4.62
CA GLU A 170 27.74 3.64 -5.69
C GLU A 170 29.18 3.31 -5.25
N ASP A 171 29.48 2.03 -5.16
CA ASP A 171 30.82 1.56 -4.82
C ASP A 171 31.77 1.94 -5.96
N PRO A 172 32.82 2.74 -5.72
CA PRO A 172 33.67 3.27 -6.78
C PRO A 172 34.55 2.20 -7.43
N GLU A 173 34.70 0.99 -6.87
CA GLU A 173 35.48 -0.10 -7.44
C GLU A 173 34.63 -1.12 -8.20
N THR A 174 33.40 -1.37 -7.74
CA THR A 174 32.51 -2.41 -8.31
C THR A 174 31.36 -1.84 -9.15
N GLY A 175 30.98 -0.58 -8.95
CA GLY A 175 29.82 0.05 -9.58
C GLY A 175 28.47 -0.42 -9.02
N ASP A 176 28.50 -1.25 -7.98
CA ASP A 176 27.30 -1.74 -7.30
C ASP A 176 26.75 -0.68 -6.34
N ARG A 177 25.43 -0.62 -6.22
CA ARG A 177 24.75 0.29 -5.29
C ARG A 177 24.66 -0.36 -3.93
N LEU A 178 25.46 0.11 -2.98
CA LEU A 178 25.53 -0.45 -1.63
C LEU A 178 24.91 0.50 -0.61
N ILE A 179 24.16 -0.06 0.36
CA ILE A 179 23.61 0.73 1.46
C ILE A 179 24.75 1.34 2.28
N ARG A 180 24.66 2.63 2.61
CA ARG A 180 25.65 3.38 3.41
C ARG A 180 25.95 2.64 4.71
N SER A 181 27.22 2.28 4.90
CA SER A 181 27.71 1.55 6.08
C SER A 181 27.59 2.33 7.40
N GLU A 182 27.32 3.64 7.34
CA GLU A 182 27.17 4.53 8.50
C GLU A 182 25.74 4.54 9.09
N LEU A 183 24.76 3.93 8.42
CA LEU A 183 23.41 3.77 8.96
C LEU A 183 23.40 2.70 10.07
N PRO A 184 22.66 2.92 11.18
CA PRO A 184 22.47 1.89 12.19
C PRO A 184 21.97 0.61 11.53
N GLN A 185 22.63 -0.52 11.79
CA GLN A 185 22.28 -1.83 11.23
C GLN A 185 20.80 -2.17 11.44
N ASP A 186 20.21 -1.65 12.51
CA ASP A 186 18.80 -1.82 12.87
C ASP A 186 17.83 -1.29 11.79
N ILE A 187 18.09 -0.13 11.15
CA ILE A 187 17.20 0.44 10.12
C ILE A 187 17.28 -0.34 8.81
N ALA A 188 18.49 -0.75 8.41
CA ALA A 188 18.68 -1.62 7.25
C ALA A 188 18.05 -3.00 7.48
N SER A 189 18.08 -3.49 8.73
CA SER A 189 17.44 -4.75 9.11
C SER A 189 15.91 -4.66 9.14
N GLU A 190 15.32 -3.61 9.71
CA GLU A 190 13.86 -3.42 9.78
C GLU A 190 13.23 -3.22 8.39
N TYR A 191 13.87 -2.43 7.52
CA TYR A 191 13.41 -2.24 6.14
C TYR A 191 13.48 -3.54 5.33
N ASN A 192 14.55 -4.32 5.51
CA ASN A 192 14.72 -5.61 4.85
C ASN A 192 13.71 -6.64 5.38
N VAL A 193 13.42 -6.63 6.68
CA VAL A 193 12.39 -7.50 7.30
C VAL A 193 10.99 -7.13 6.82
N GLU A 194 10.61 -5.84 6.78
CA GLU A 194 9.28 -5.43 6.30
C GLU A 194 9.08 -5.79 4.82
N GLN A 195 10.09 -5.58 3.97
CA GLN A 195 10.04 -5.99 2.56
C GLN A 195 9.95 -7.51 2.42
N GLN A 196 10.73 -8.25 3.21
CA GLN A 196 10.70 -9.71 3.20
C GLN A 196 9.32 -10.24 3.64
N GLU A 197 8.72 -9.67 4.69
CA GLU A 197 7.38 -10.06 5.14
C GLU A 197 6.28 -9.76 4.12
N GLN A 198 6.37 -8.63 3.43
CA GLN A 198 5.46 -8.27 2.33
C GLN A 198 5.60 -9.26 1.17
N GLN A 199 6.84 -9.58 0.77
CA GLN A 199 7.12 -10.53 -0.28
C GLN A 199 6.62 -11.94 0.08
N GLU A 200 6.85 -12.39 1.31
CA GLU A 200 6.35 -13.68 1.81
C GLU A 200 4.82 -13.75 1.79
N MET A 201 4.13 -12.65 2.14
CA MET A 201 2.67 -12.58 2.08
C MET A 201 2.14 -12.63 0.64
N LEU A 202 2.80 -11.95 -0.30
CA LEU A 202 2.46 -12.00 -1.72
C LEU A 202 2.70 -13.38 -2.32
N GLU A 203 3.85 -14.00 -2.04
CA GLU A 203 4.15 -15.36 -2.48
C GLU A 203 3.17 -16.37 -1.91
N PHE A 204 2.81 -16.22 -0.63
CA PHE A 204 1.76 -17.02 -0.02
C PHE A 204 0.43 -16.84 -0.75
N PHE A 205 0.01 -15.60 -1.02
CA PHE A 205 -1.22 -15.31 -1.75
C PHE A 205 -1.25 -15.98 -3.13
N HIS A 206 -0.24 -15.77 -3.98
CA HIS A 206 -0.22 -16.36 -5.32
C HIS A 206 -0.17 -17.89 -5.26
N LYS A 207 0.56 -18.47 -4.30
CA LYS A 207 0.56 -19.91 -4.07
C LYS A 207 -0.83 -20.43 -3.69
N GLN A 208 -1.53 -19.75 -2.77
CA GLN A 208 -2.90 -20.12 -2.41
C GLN A 208 -3.87 -19.96 -3.58
N LEU A 209 -3.70 -18.90 -4.39
CA LEU A 209 -4.53 -18.66 -5.56
C LEU A 209 -4.40 -19.81 -6.58
N GLN A 210 -3.17 -20.23 -6.88
CA GLN A 210 -2.92 -21.36 -7.78
C GLN A 210 -3.49 -22.67 -7.22
N LEU A 211 -3.24 -22.99 -5.95
CA LEU A 211 -3.74 -24.21 -5.31
C LEU A 211 -5.29 -24.23 -5.28
N ALA A 212 -5.90 -23.10 -4.93
CA ALA A 212 -7.34 -22.94 -4.88
C ALA A 212 -7.98 -23.08 -6.26
N LEU A 213 -7.35 -22.54 -7.32
CA LEU A 213 -7.84 -22.71 -8.70
C LEU A 213 -7.89 -24.19 -9.08
N VAL A 214 -6.80 -24.92 -8.86
CA VAL A 214 -6.73 -26.36 -9.17
C VAL A 214 -7.78 -27.14 -8.38
N HIS A 215 -7.86 -26.89 -7.07
CA HIS A 215 -8.83 -27.59 -6.23
C HIS A 215 -10.28 -27.29 -6.65
N SER A 216 -10.58 -26.02 -6.94
CA SER A 216 -11.90 -25.56 -7.35
C SER A 216 -12.34 -26.14 -8.69
N ILE A 217 -11.42 -26.30 -9.66
CA ILE A 217 -11.70 -27.00 -10.94
C ILE A 217 -12.08 -28.46 -10.67
N LYS A 218 -11.27 -29.17 -9.87
CA LYS A 218 -11.52 -30.57 -9.51
C LYS A 218 -12.86 -30.74 -8.82
N GLN A 219 -13.13 -29.88 -7.84
CA GLN A 219 -14.38 -29.87 -7.08
C GLN A 219 -15.58 -29.59 -7.98
N ALA A 220 -15.55 -28.51 -8.77
CA ALA A 220 -16.67 -28.12 -9.62
C ALA A 220 -17.03 -29.21 -10.65
N ILE A 221 -16.03 -29.86 -11.24
CA ILE A 221 -16.26 -30.99 -12.16
C ILE A 221 -16.86 -32.19 -11.43
N SER A 222 -16.29 -32.58 -10.29
CA SER A 222 -16.78 -33.71 -9.49
C SER A 222 -18.22 -33.50 -9.03
N ASP A 223 -18.54 -32.31 -8.53
CA ASP A 223 -19.87 -31.93 -8.07
C ASP A 223 -20.86 -31.94 -9.24
N ARG A 224 -20.45 -31.44 -10.41
CA ARG A 224 -21.29 -31.44 -11.60
C ARG A 224 -21.57 -32.86 -12.11
N ILE A 225 -20.57 -33.73 -12.16
CA ILE A 225 -20.75 -35.14 -12.53
C ILE A 225 -21.70 -35.83 -11.54
N THR A 226 -21.52 -35.59 -10.24
CA THR A 226 -22.38 -36.15 -9.19
C THR A 226 -23.83 -35.66 -9.33
N TYR A 227 -24.02 -34.39 -9.62
CA TYR A 227 -25.33 -33.81 -9.90
C TYR A 227 -25.97 -34.46 -11.14
N LEU A 228 -25.24 -34.60 -12.24
CA LEU A 228 -25.73 -35.23 -13.46
C LEU A 228 -26.15 -36.68 -13.21
N LYS A 229 -25.32 -37.48 -12.51
CA LYS A 229 -25.62 -38.87 -12.15
C LYS A 229 -26.91 -39.02 -11.33
N LYS A 230 -27.20 -38.07 -10.43
CA LYS A 230 -28.42 -38.07 -9.61
C LYS A 230 -29.65 -37.55 -10.35
N SER A 231 -29.48 -36.89 -11.49
CA SER A 231 -30.57 -36.25 -12.22
C SER A 231 -31.35 -37.25 -13.07
N LYS A 232 -32.67 -37.33 -12.84
CA LYS A 232 -33.58 -38.24 -13.58
C LYS A 232 -33.52 -38.06 -15.10
N GLY A 233 -33.26 -36.84 -15.59
CA GLY A 233 -33.26 -36.52 -17.03
C GLY A 233 -31.87 -36.44 -17.67
N TYR A 234 -30.80 -36.33 -16.88
CA TYR A 234 -29.45 -36.08 -17.39
C TYR A 234 -28.40 -37.12 -16.99
N ALA A 235 -28.77 -38.14 -16.22
CA ALA A 235 -27.85 -39.21 -15.79
C ALA A 235 -27.10 -39.88 -16.96
N ALA A 236 -27.78 -40.11 -18.09
CA ALA A 236 -27.19 -40.71 -19.28
C ALA A 236 -26.08 -39.86 -19.96
N PHE A 237 -25.93 -38.59 -19.56
CA PHE A 237 -24.91 -37.68 -20.09
C PHE A 237 -23.76 -37.43 -19.11
N ALA A 238 -23.79 -38.00 -17.89
CA ALA A 238 -22.74 -37.81 -16.90
C ALA A 238 -21.36 -38.23 -17.45
N ASP A 239 -21.30 -39.37 -18.14
CA ASP A 239 -20.05 -39.89 -18.73
C ASP A 239 -19.60 -39.09 -19.96
N ARG A 240 -20.49 -38.25 -20.52
CA ARG A 240 -20.18 -37.35 -21.65
C ARG A 240 -19.67 -35.98 -21.19
N PHE A 241 -19.68 -35.70 -19.88
CA PHE A 241 -19.30 -34.39 -19.35
C PHE A 241 -17.82 -34.08 -19.58
N ILE A 242 -16.91 -34.96 -19.14
CA ILE A 242 -15.46 -34.79 -19.33
C ILE A 242 -15.09 -34.74 -20.82
N PRO A 243 -15.53 -35.68 -21.68
CA PRO A 243 -15.28 -35.60 -23.12
C PRO A 243 -15.80 -34.31 -23.75
N GLY A 244 -17.00 -33.85 -23.35
CA GLY A 244 -17.57 -32.61 -23.88
C GLY A 244 -16.81 -31.36 -23.47
N LEU A 245 -16.29 -31.30 -22.24
CA LEU A 245 -15.40 -30.22 -21.82
C LEU A 245 -14.08 -30.24 -22.59
N HIS A 246 -13.51 -31.43 -22.86
CA HIS A 246 -12.29 -31.57 -23.66
C HIS A 246 -12.50 -31.08 -25.11
N LEU A 247 -13.63 -31.43 -25.74
CA LEU A 247 -13.98 -30.90 -27.07
C LEU A 247 -14.14 -29.37 -27.05
N TYR A 248 -14.73 -28.82 -25.99
CA TYR A 248 -15.00 -27.39 -25.88
C TYR A 248 -13.74 -26.55 -25.62
N TYR A 249 -12.95 -26.93 -24.61
CA TYR A 249 -11.80 -26.16 -24.13
C TYR A 249 -10.52 -26.52 -24.88
N SER A 250 -10.22 -27.80 -25.09
CA SER A 250 -8.97 -28.24 -25.71
C SER A 250 -9.00 -28.16 -27.23
N GLN A 251 -10.16 -28.38 -27.85
CA GLN A 251 -10.33 -28.39 -29.31
C GLN A 251 -11.09 -27.18 -29.86
N GLY A 252 -11.60 -26.30 -28.98
CA GLY A 252 -12.31 -25.08 -29.38
C GLY A 252 -13.67 -25.30 -30.06
N ILE A 253 -14.20 -26.52 -30.06
CA ILE A 253 -15.41 -26.90 -30.80
C ILE A 253 -16.63 -26.20 -30.19
N ALA A 254 -17.54 -25.73 -31.04
CA ALA A 254 -18.76 -25.05 -30.61
C ALA A 254 -19.76 -26.04 -29.99
N LEU A 255 -20.55 -25.61 -28.99
CA LEU A 255 -21.54 -26.46 -28.31
C LEU A 255 -22.56 -27.11 -29.26
N LYS A 256 -22.84 -26.47 -30.40
CA LYS A 256 -23.77 -27.01 -31.39
C LYS A 256 -23.19 -28.27 -32.05
N GLU A 257 -21.93 -28.21 -32.44
CA GLU A 257 -21.20 -29.33 -33.06
C GLU A 257 -20.89 -30.42 -32.01
N ILE A 258 -20.58 -30.05 -30.77
CA ILE A 258 -20.41 -31.00 -29.66
C ILE A 258 -21.70 -31.79 -29.41
N ALA A 259 -22.88 -31.17 -29.54
CA ALA A 259 -24.15 -31.86 -29.38
C ALA A 259 -24.28 -33.02 -30.38
N ASP A 260 -23.89 -32.79 -31.63
CA ASP A 260 -23.93 -33.81 -32.68
C ASP A 260 -22.90 -34.92 -32.41
N LEU A 261 -21.65 -34.55 -32.08
CA LEU A 261 -20.57 -35.50 -31.77
C LEU A 261 -20.88 -36.41 -30.57
N LEU A 262 -21.52 -35.85 -29.54
CA LEU A 262 -21.87 -36.56 -28.31
C LEU A 262 -23.31 -37.09 -28.30
N LYS A 263 -23.98 -37.17 -29.45
CA LYS A 263 -25.34 -37.73 -29.61
C LYS A 263 -26.35 -37.12 -28.61
N MET A 264 -26.33 -35.80 -28.47
CA MET A 264 -27.31 -35.02 -27.72
C MET A 264 -28.41 -34.50 -28.65
N SER A 265 -29.58 -34.18 -28.13
CA SER A 265 -30.74 -33.72 -28.92
C SER A 265 -30.55 -32.33 -29.57
N GLY A 266 -29.46 -31.63 -29.24
CA GLY A 266 -29.06 -30.38 -29.87
C GLY A 266 -28.35 -29.43 -28.91
N TRP A 267 -28.12 -28.21 -29.38
CA TRP A 267 -27.38 -27.16 -28.66
C TRP A 267 -27.94 -26.88 -27.25
N ALA A 268 -29.26 -26.86 -27.09
CA ALA A 268 -29.90 -26.56 -25.80
C ALA A 268 -29.57 -27.63 -24.73
N GLN A 269 -29.49 -28.90 -25.12
CA GLN A 269 -29.11 -29.98 -24.21
C GLN A 269 -27.61 -29.93 -23.89
N ALA A 270 -26.76 -29.72 -24.90
CA ALA A 270 -25.32 -29.55 -24.69
C ALA A 270 -25.00 -28.38 -23.74
N ARG A 271 -25.69 -27.24 -23.90
CA ARG A 271 -25.56 -26.09 -23.00
C ARG A 271 -25.97 -26.44 -21.56
N ARG A 272 -27.06 -27.18 -21.36
CA ARG A 272 -27.50 -27.58 -20.01
C ARG A 272 -26.56 -28.61 -19.37
N VAL A 273 -25.99 -29.52 -20.14
CA VAL A 273 -25.09 -30.55 -19.60
C VAL A 273 -23.72 -29.94 -19.27
N LEU A 274 -23.08 -29.28 -20.24
CA LEU A 274 -21.69 -28.80 -20.13
C LEU A 274 -21.57 -27.43 -19.45
N ASN A 275 -22.55 -26.55 -19.66
CA ASN A 275 -22.64 -25.15 -19.23
C ASN A 275 -21.30 -24.47 -18.86
N PRO A 276 -20.41 -24.20 -19.84
CA PRO A 276 -19.07 -23.68 -19.57
C PRO A 276 -19.09 -22.33 -18.83
N GLY A 277 -20.08 -21.48 -19.10
CA GLY A 277 -20.27 -20.20 -18.42
C GLY A 277 -20.71 -20.32 -16.96
N GLU A 278 -21.51 -21.34 -16.61
CA GLU A 278 -21.83 -21.62 -15.20
C GLU A 278 -20.62 -22.27 -14.49
N LEU A 279 -19.89 -23.15 -15.18
CA LEU A 279 -18.72 -23.82 -14.64
C LEU A 279 -17.65 -22.82 -14.20
N ILE A 280 -17.28 -21.86 -15.06
CA ILE A 280 -16.28 -20.83 -14.70
C ILE A 280 -16.74 -19.99 -13.51
N ASN A 281 -18.03 -19.63 -13.42
CA ASN A 281 -18.57 -18.87 -12.29
C ASN A 281 -18.51 -19.65 -10.97
N ILE A 282 -18.79 -20.96 -11.02
CA ILE A 282 -18.67 -21.85 -9.85
C ILE A 282 -17.21 -21.94 -9.43
N VAL A 283 -16.29 -22.19 -10.38
CA VAL A 283 -14.85 -22.28 -10.09
C VAL A 283 -14.33 -20.98 -9.50
N ARG A 284 -14.72 -19.83 -10.05
CA ARG A 284 -14.38 -18.50 -9.53
C ARG A 284 -14.81 -18.33 -8.07
N THR A 285 -16.08 -18.62 -7.80
CA THR A 285 -16.66 -18.48 -6.44
C THR A 285 -15.95 -19.38 -5.44
N LEU A 286 -15.67 -20.63 -5.80
CA LEU A 286 -14.93 -21.57 -4.97
C LEU A 286 -13.48 -21.13 -4.75
N THR A 287 -12.82 -20.62 -5.79
CA THR A 287 -11.42 -20.16 -5.73
C THR A 287 -11.29 -18.99 -4.75
N ILE A 288 -12.11 -17.95 -4.92
CA ILE A 288 -12.11 -16.76 -4.05
C ILE A 288 -12.37 -17.16 -2.60
N ARG A 289 -13.36 -18.03 -2.37
CA ARG A 289 -13.68 -18.51 -1.02
C ARG A 289 -12.50 -19.24 -0.38
N GLN A 290 -11.87 -20.16 -1.12
CA GLN A 290 -10.73 -20.93 -0.59
C GLN A 290 -9.53 -20.02 -0.29
N VAL A 291 -9.22 -19.06 -1.16
CA VAL A 291 -8.14 -18.10 -0.92
C VAL A 291 -8.45 -17.24 0.29
N LEU A 292 -9.67 -16.74 0.42
CA LEU A 292 -10.11 -15.97 1.59
C LEU A 292 -9.92 -16.77 2.88
N ASP A 293 -10.39 -18.02 2.91
CA ASP A 293 -10.26 -18.90 4.08
C ASP A 293 -8.79 -19.12 4.47
N GLN A 294 -7.88 -19.25 3.50
CA GLN A 294 -6.44 -19.42 3.76
C GLN A 294 -5.75 -18.13 4.20
N MET A 295 -6.15 -16.99 3.62
CA MET A 295 -5.63 -15.68 4.02
C MET A 295 -6.06 -15.31 5.43
N LEU A 296 -7.29 -15.66 5.83
CA LEU A 296 -7.78 -15.45 7.20
C LEU A 296 -7.02 -16.30 8.22
N LYS A 297 -6.76 -17.58 7.90
CA LYS A 297 -5.90 -18.43 8.74
C LYS A 297 -4.49 -17.85 8.88
N LYS A 298 -3.92 -17.37 7.77
CA LYS A 298 -2.58 -16.77 7.80
C LYS A 298 -2.52 -15.47 8.61
N ALA A 299 -3.58 -14.66 8.54
CA ALA A 299 -3.71 -13.44 9.33
C ALA A 299 -3.87 -13.74 10.83
N GLU A 300 -4.57 -14.81 11.20
CA GLU A 300 -4.65 -15.30 12.58
C GLU A 300 -3.29 -15.80 13.08
N GLU A 301 -2.59 -16.64 12.30
CA GLU A 301 -1.25 -17.14 12.64
C GLU A 301 -0.25 -16.00 12.91
N LYS A 302 -0.34 -14.91 12.14
CA LYS A 302 0.51 -13.72 12.31
C LYS A 302 -0.02 -12.73 13.36
N GLY A 303 -1.14 -13.01 14.03
CA GLY A 303 -1.73 -12.14 15.05
C GLY A 303 -2.29 -10.82 14.50
N LEU A 304 -2.54 -10.73 13.19
CA LEU A 304 -3.04 -9.52 12.52
C LEU A 304 -4.55 -9.31 12.74
N THR A 305 -5.30 -10.40 12.93
CA THR A 305 -6.75 -10.35 13.15
C THR A 305 -7.22 -11.48 14.07
N ALA A 306 -8.18 -11.20 14.95
CA ALA A 306 -8.92 -12.24 15.67
C ALA A 306 -9.96 -12.92 14.75
N LEU A 307 -10.24 -14.21 14.97
CA LEU A 307 -11.36 -14.91 14.36
C LEU A 307 -12.57 -14.90 15.32
N PRO A 308 -13.73 -14.33 14.93
CA PRO A 308 -14.05 -13.74 13.63
C PRO A 308 -13.52 -12.29 13.45
N PRO A 309 -13.08 -11.91 12.24
CA PRO A 309 -12.61 -10.55 11.97
C PRO A 309 -13.76 -9.54 11.95
N GLN A 310 -13.42 -8.26 12.05
CA GLN A 310 -14.39 -7.17 11.88
C GLN A 310 -15.08 -7.28 10.48
N PRO A 311 -16.40 -7.07 10.39
CA PRO A 311 -17.15 -7.21 9.13
C PRO A 311 -16.57 -6.37 7.97
N ASP A 312 -16.22 -5.12 8.24
CA ASP A 312 -15.66 -4.21 7.22
C ASP A 312 -14.30 -4.68 6.70
N TYR A 313 -13.49 -5.33 7.56
CA TYR A 313 -12.20 -5.88 7.17
C TYR A 313 -12.37 -7.09 6.25
N LEU A 314 -13.30 -7.99 6.59
CA LEU A 314 -13.65 -9.14 5.76
C LEU A 314 -14.17 -8.72 4.38
N GLU A 315 -15.06 -7.73 4.34
CA GLU A 315 -15.64 -7.25 3.08
C GLU A 315 -14.56 -6.64 2.17
N ASN A 316 -13.65 -5.84 2.73
CA ASN A 316 -12.56 -5.24 1.96
C ASN A 316 -11.56 -6.28 1.46
N LEU A 317 -11.19 -7.26 2.30
CA LEU A 317 -10.28 -8.33 1.90
C LEU A 317 -10.90 -9.20 0.79
N ALA A 318 -12.18 -9.57 0.93
CA ALA A 318 -12.88 -10.34 -0.08
C ALA A 318 -12.92 -9.60 -1.43
N LYS A 319 -13.22 -8.29 -1.44
CA LYS A 319 -13.23 -7.47 -2.66
C LYS A 319 -11.85 -7.39 -3.32
N GLN A 320 -10.77 -7.27 -2.54
CA GLN A 320 -9.41 -7.21 -3.08
C GLN A 320 -8.98 -8.55 -3.69
N ILE A 321 -9.27 -9.66 -2.99
CA ILE A 321 -9.00 -11.02 -3.50
C ILE A 321 -9.79 -11.26 -4.80
N GLU A 322 -11.06 -10.85 -4.81
CA GLU A 322 -11.92 -10.98 -5.99
C GLU A 322 -11.38 -10.19 -7.19
N ALA A 323 -11.01 -8.92 -6.99
CA ALA A 323 -10.45 -8.07 -8.05
C ALA A 323 -9.13 -8.63 -8.61
N LEU A 324 -8.24 -9.13 -7.75
CA LEU A 324 -6.97 -9.72 -8.18
C LEU A 324 -7.17 -11.05 -8.90
N ALA A 325 -8.02 -11.95 -8.35
CA ALA A 325 -8.32 -13.22 -8.99
C ALA A 325 -8.99 -13.03 -10.36
N ASP A 326 -9.85 -12.03 -10.51
CA ASP A 326 -10.44 -11.67 -11.79
C ASP A 326 -9.39 -11.19 -12.78
N ALA A 327 -8.53 -10.25 -12.36
CA ALA A 327 -7.49 -9.70 -13.21
C ALA A 327 -6.47 -10.77 -13.66
N GLU A 328 -6.07 -11.69 -12.77
CA GLU A 328 -5.04 -12.68 -13.06
C GLU A 328 -5.55 -13.95 -13.75
N ILE A 329 -6.81 -14.34 -13.53
CA ILE A 329 -7.30 -15.66 -13.94
C ILE A 329 -8.60 -15.58 -14.76
N PHE A 330 -9.62 -14.88 -14.26
CA PHE A 330 -10.99 -15.08 -14.76
C PHE A 330 -11.40 -14.10 -15.87
N GLN A 331 -10.84 -12.89 -15.93
CA GLN A 331 -11.22 -11.88 -16.92
C GLN A 331 -11.03 -12.40 -18.36
N GLU A 332 -9.82 -12.85 -18.69
CA GLU A 332 -9.52 -13.43 -20.01
C GLU A 332 -10.40 -14.66 -20.30
N ALA A 333 -10.62 -15.51 -19.29
CA ALA A 333 -11.42 -16.72 -19.43
C ALA A 333 -12.92 -16.41 -19.71
N PHE A 334 -13.47 -15.36 -19.11
CA PHE A 334 -14.80 -14.89 -19.46
C PHE A 334 -14.86 -14.34 -20.88
N GLU A 335 -13.86 -13.55 -21.29
CA GLU A 335 -13.77 -13.01 -22.64
C GLU A 335 -13.69 -14.12 -23.70
N GLU A 336 -12.92 -15.18 -23.45
CA GLU A 336 -12.81 -16.36 -24.32
C GLU A 336 -14.13 -17.09 -24.53
N ILE A 337 -14.94 -17.22 -23.46
CA ILE A 337 -16.26 -17.83 -23.54
C ILE A 337 -17.22 -16.96 -24.36
N GLN A 338 -17.08 -15.62 -24.28
CA GLN A 338 -17.92 -14.66 -25.00
C GLN A 338 -17.50 -14.46 -26.48
N ALA A 339 -16.23 -14.70 -26.83
CA ALA A 339 -15.67 -14.45 -28.16
C ALA A 339 -16.30 -15.26 -29.31
N GLY A 340 -17.11 -16.29 -29.03
CA GLY A 340 -17.89 -17.00 -30.05
C GLY A 340 -17.05 -17.92 -30.95
N LYS A 341 -17.04 -17.70 -32.27
CA LYS A 341 -16.30 -18.55 -33.24
C LYS A 341 -14.83 -18.11 -33.33
N ASN A 342 -13.91 -19.05 -33.54
CA ASN A 342 -12.43 -18.86 -33.58
C ASN A 342 -11.78 -18.44 -32.25
N ARG A 343 -12.42 -18.73 -31.12
CA ARG A 343 -11.82 -18.55 -29.80
C ARG A 343 -10.59 -19.44 -29.62
N LEU A 344 -9.53 -18.86 -29.07
CA LEU A 344 -8.37 -19.61 -28.59
C LEU A 344 -8.47 -19.64 -27.07
N MET A 345 -8.50 -20.85 -26.51
CA MET A 345 -8.62 -21.10 -25.07
C MET A 345 -7.23 -21.08 -24.44
N LYS A 346 -6.72 -19.87 -24.16
CA LYS A 346 -5.35 -19.62 -23.69
C LYS A 346 -5.28 -19.04 -22.29
N SER A 347 -6.41 -18.64 -21.69
CA SER A 347 -6.48 -18.13 -20.33
C SER A 347 -5.91 -19.14 -19.33
N VAL A 348 -5.39 -18.64 -18.21
CA VAL A 348 -4.85 -19.48 -17.12
C VAL A 348 -5.88 -20.52 -16.68
N TYR A 349 -7.14 -20.12 -16.54
CA TYR A 349 -8.24 -21.03 -16.22
C TYR A 349 -8.41 -22.14 -17.28
N ALA A 350 -8.44 -21.78 -18.57
CA ALA A 350 -8.64 -22.76 -19.64
C ALA A 350 -7.48 -23.75 -19.73
N GLN A 351 -6.23 -23.28 -19.58
CA GLN A 351 -5.05 -24.13 -19.57
C GLN A 351 -5.08 -25.13 -18.40
N GLN A 352 -5.40 -24.65 -17.19
CA GLN A 352 -5.44 -25.51 -16.01
C GLN A 352 -6.59 -26.53 -16.06
N LEU A 353 -7.72 -26.12 -16.64
CA LEU A 353 -8.86 -27.01 -16.90
C LEU A 353 -8.46 -28.10 -17.91
N CYS A 354 -7.84 -27.73 -19.03
CA CYS A 354 -7.34 -28.70 -20.03
C CYS A 354 -6.37 -29.70 -19.42
N PHE A 355 -5.40 -29.23 -18.63
CA PHE A 355 -4.45 -30.10 -17.92
C PHE A 355 -5.18 -31.13 -17.04
N TYR A 356 -6.16 -30.70 -16.25
CA TYR A 356 -6.94 -31.62 -15.42
C TYR A 356 -7.78 -32.61 -16.24
N LEU A 357 -8.37 -32.16 -17.35
CA LEU A 357 -9.14 -33.04 -18.24
C LEU A 357 -8.24 -34.12 -18.86
N GLU A 358 -7.00 -33.79 -19.21
CA GLU A 358 -6.00 -34.76 -19.68
C GLU A 358 -5.59 -35.77 -18.61
N GLU A 359 -5.49 -35.36 -17.34
CA GLU A 359 -5.26 -36.30 -16.22
C GLU A 359 -6.41 -37.30 -16.11
N CYS A 360 -7.66 -36.83 -16.22
CA CYS A 360 -8.84 -37.71 -16.17
C CYS A 360 -8.91 -38.71 -17.33
N THR A 361 -8.54 -38.30 -18.55
CA THR A 361 -8.57 -39.20 -19.72
C THR A 361 -7.48 -40.27 -19.64
N LYS A 362 -6.27 -39.91 -19.17
CA LYS A 362 -5.16 -40.87 -18.96
C LYS A 362 -5.51 -41.92 -17.91
N VAL A 363 -6.13 -41.52 -16.79
CA VAL A 363 -6.58 -42.47 -15.75
C VAL A 363 -7.62 -43.45 -16.30
N THR A 364 -8.47 -43.02 -17.22
CA THR A 364 -9.48 -43.90 -17.84
C THR A 364 -8.87 -44.88 -18.85
N GLN A 365 -7.73 -44.54 -19.47
CA GLN A 365 -7.00 -45.40 -20.42
C GLN A 365 -6.00 -46.35 -19.76
N GLY A 366 -5.58 -46.08 -18.51
CA GLY A 366 -4.66 -46.92 -17.73
C GLY A 366 -5.32 -48.04 -16.90
N VAL A 367 -6.63 -48.27 -17.06
CA VAL A 367 -7.42 -49.32 -16.38
C VAL A 367 -8.01 -50.29 -17.42
N SER A 368 -7.18 -50.73 -18.37
CA SER A 368 -7.54 -51.79 -19.33
C SER A 368 -6.63 -53.00 -19.18
#